data_AF-A0A9W6F478-F1
#
_entry.id   AF-A0A9W6F478-F1
#
_cell.length_a   1.000
_cell.length_b   1.000
_cell.length_c   1.000
_cell.angle_alpha   90.00
_cell.angle_beta   90.00
_cell.angle_gamma   90.00
#
_symmetry.space_group_name_H-M   'P 1'
#
loop_
_entity.id
_entity.type
_entity.pdbx_description
1 polymer ?
#
loop_
_entity_poly.entity_id
_entity_poly.type
_entity_poly.pdbx_seq_one_letter_code
_entity_poly.pdbx_strand_id
1 'polypeptide(L)'
;MRASLQLRTPTTGYFQKQHAVAVPGAAALAVRPNPVDGKAQPLVVCHLGICPLHLNDAQDYVRLEPPLTLRNHNASKFNIRNVHDAAYDHHSGLVLFTHGSAIFGLDCANRVTQVAGDDEGGLIFDGPAAEARFVGAQRLAPDGRGVTYIRDRDSGSRNGFCLRALYEATLPHGSGGSGDRAVVTVHIGGNVGPHAMTYDRRRRSLLFATRGRAVHELLSYGITQELLGTDEPPAAAARTGAAAAAASASSSPSDYSDDEAYDSGRPTPAATPPPDRLASPLTNVQALAADADSGNVYILDGTTGSRTMLRVLRPDGSLDTLDEPRIGPAGSSRWPRLAVLPYGHLAVYGVSGHEMMVLTP
;
A
#
# COMPACT_ATOMS: atom_id res chain seq x y z
N MET A 1 -30.32 -5.15 -17.74
CA MET A 1 -29.35 -5.99 -18.48
C MET A 1 -28.20 -6.35 -17.54
N ARG A 2 -28.12 -7.60 -17.07
CA ARG A 2 -26.96 -8.09 -16.30
C ARG A 2 -25.93 -8.59 -17.31
N ALA A 3 -24.85 -7.83 -17.51
CA ALA A 3 -23.72 -8.30 -18.30
C ALA A 3 -23.15 -9.55 -17.61
N SER A 4 -23.10 -10.66 -18.35
CA SER A 4 -22.48 -11.90 -17.88
C SER A 4 -20.96 -11.68 -17.81
N LEU A 5 -20.43 -11.43 -16.62
CA LEU A 5 -18.99 -11.40 -16.36
C LEU A 5 -18.43 -12.80 -16.58
N GLN A 6 -17.76 -13.02 -17.71
CA GLN A 6 -16.96 -14.23 -17.91
C GLN A 6 -15.81 -14.21 -16.90
N LEU A 7 -15.85 -15.13 -15.94
CA LEU A 7 -14.75 -15.40 -15.02
C LEU A 7 -13.57 -15.91 -15.85
N ARG A 8 -12.57 -15.04 -16.09
CA ARG A 8 -11.28 -15.46 -16.67
C ARG A 8 -10.59 -16.42 -15.70
N THR A 9 -10.18 -17.58 -16.20
CA THR A 9 -9.37 -18.56 -15.47
C THR A 9 -8.06 -17.89 -15.03
N PRO A 10 -7.58 -18.08 -13.78
CA PRO A 10 -6.32 -17.51 -13.34
C PRO A 10 -5.18 -18.14 -14.14
N THR A 11 -4.65 -17.40 -15.11
CA THR A 11 -3.40 -17.74 -15.77
C THR A 11 -2.28 -17.69 -14.73
N THR A 12 -1.45 -18.72 -14.70
CA THR A 12 -0.14 -18.72 -14.03
C THR A 12 0.71 -17.61 -14.69
N GLY A 13 0.53 -16.39 -14.18
CA GLY A 13 0.84 -15.14 -14.85
C GLY A 13 2.31 -14.77 -14.72
N TYR A 14 3.05 -14.91 -15.80
CA TYR A 14 4.33 -14.27 -16.00
C TYR A 14 4.09 -12.93 -16.69
N PHE A 15 4.65 -11.84 -16.14
CA PHE A 15 4.61 -10.55 -16.83
C PHE A 15 5.44 -10.64 -18.12
N GLN A 16 4.78 -10.59 -19.29
CA GLN A 16 5.41 -10.86 -20.58
C GLN A 16 6.19 -9.67 -21.13
N LYS A 17 5.70 -8.44 -20.91
CA LYS A 17 6.36 -7.21 -21.41
C LYS A 17 6.46 -6.15 -20.34
N GLN A 18 7.55 -5.40 -20.41
CA GLN A 18 7.84 -4.23 -19.57
C GLN A 18 7.91 -3.00 -20.45
N HIS A 19 7.17 -1.96 -20.09
CA HIS A 19 7.21 -0.67 -20.77
C HIS A 19 7.75 0.39 -19.82
N ALA A 20 8.88 0.99 -20.19
CA ALA A 20 9.34 2.22 -19.54
C ALA A 20 8.56 3.41 -20.12
N VAL A 21 7.98 4.21 -19.23
CA VAL A 21 7.21 5.40 -19.57
C VAL A 21 7.91 6.61 -18.95
N ALA A 22 8.26 7.58 -19.78
CA ALA A 22 8.84 8.83 -19.32
C ALA A 22 7.78 9.64 -18.56
N VAL A 23 7.88 9.63 -17.22
CA VAL A 23 6.97 10.34 -16.33
C VAL A 23 7.80 11.16 -15.33
N PRO A 24 8.21 12.38 -15.70
CA PRO A 24 9.15 13.15 -14.90
C PRO A 24 8.54 13.49 -13.54
N GLY A 25 9.16 12.99 -12.47
CA GLY A 25 8.71 13.23 -11.10
C GLY A 25 7.33 12.67 -10.80
N ALA A 26 7.02 11.46 -11.31
CA ALA A 26 5.82 10.71 -10.93
C ALA A 26 5.65 10.68 -9.40
N ALA A 27 4.61 11.34 -8.91
CA ALA A 27 4.34 11.53 -7.50
C ALA A 27 3.24 10.60 -6.99
N ALA A 28 2.20 10.39 -7.81
CA ALA A 28 1.02 9.61 -7.47
C ALA A 28 0.33 9.06 -8.72
N LEU A 29 -0.47 8.01 -8.55
CA LEU A 29 -1.28 7.41 -9.60
C LEU A 29 -2.64 7.02 -9.04
N ALA A 30 -3.72 7.32 -9.76
CA ALA A 30 -5.06 6.85 -9.43
C ALA A 30 -5.78 6.41 -10.70
N VAL A 31 -6.73 5.48 -10.60
CA VAL A 31 -7.55 5.03 -11.73
C VAL A 31 -9.00 5.41 -11.46
N ARG A 32 -9.56 6.31 -12.28
CA ARG A 32 -10.97 6.73 -12.18
C ARG A 32 -11.76 6.31 -13.43
N PRO A 33 -13.09 6.32 -13.41
CA PRO A 33 -13.88 6.28 -14.64
C PRO A 33 -13.64 7.56 -15.47
N ASN A 34 -13.45 7.40 -16.77
CA ASN A 34 -13.39 8.48 -17.73
C ASN A 34 -14.77 9.17 -17.79
N PRO A 35 -14.84 10.50 -17.70
CA PRO A 35 -16.11 11.22 -17.70
C PRO A 35 -16.91 11.10 -19.00
N VAL A 36 -16.28 10.72 -20.12
CA VAL A 36 -16.91 10.65 -21.44
C VAL A 36 -17.48 9.26 -21.72
N ASP A 37 -16.69 8.21 -21.54
CA ASP A 37 -17.06 6.84 -21.94
C ASP A 37 -17.19 5.86 -20.76
N GLY A 38 -16.91 6.31 -19.53
CA GLY A 38 -16.96 5.49 -18.32
C GLY A 38 -15.85 4.43 -18.21
N LYS A 39 -14.95 4.32 -19.21
CA LYS A 39 -13.83 3.38 -19.16
C LYS A 39 -12.82 3.79 -18.10
N ALA A 40 -12.04 2.85 -17.61
CA ALA A 40 -11.00 3.16 -16.65
C ALA A 40 -9.93 4.08 -17.26
N GLN A 41 -9.67 5.20 -16.60
CA GLN A 41 -8.71 6.23 -16.96
C GLN A 41 -7.68 6.34 -15.83
N PRO A 42 -6.47 5.77 -16.00
CA PRO A 42 -5.37 6.03 -15.09
C PRO A 42 -4.92 7.48 -15.23
N LEU A 43 -4.72 8.15 -14.11
CA LEU A 43 -4.21 9.50 -13.99
C LEU A 43 -2.89 9.45 -13.24
N VAL A 44 -1.86 10.05 -13.83
CA VAL A 44 -0.54 10.14 -13.23
C VAL A 44 -0.26 11.58 -12.85
N VAL A 45 0.07 11.79 -11.58
CA VAL A 45 0.47 13.10 -11.06
C VAL A 45 1.97 13.21 -11.20
N CYS A 46 2.45 14.18 -11.98
CA CYS A 46 3.87 14.35 -12.27
C CYS A 46 4.23 15.85 -12.40
N HIS A 47 5.49 16.15 -12.74
CA HIS A 47 5.96 17.54 -12.88
C HIS A 47 5.24 18.32 -14.00
N LEU A 48 4.65 17.62 -14.99
CA LEU A 48 3.91 18.23 -16.09
C LEU A 48 2.47 18.62 -15.70
N GLY A 49 1.91 17.99 -14.66
CA GLY A 49 0.48 18.08 -14.37
C GLY A 49 -0.12 16.74 -13.96
N ILE A 50 -1.46 16.70 -13.93
CA ILE A 50 -2.22 15.45 -13.81
C ILE A 50 -2.50 14.99 -15.24
N CYS A 51 -1.80 13.94 -15.68
CA CYS A 51 -1.83 13.48 -17.06
C CYS A 51 -2.54 12.12 -17.15
N PRO A 52 -3.48 11.91 -18.09
CA PRO A 52 -3.99 10.58 -18.37
C PRO A 52 -2.89 9.67 -18.89
N LEU A 53 -2.89 8.42 -18.45
CA LEU A 53 -2.05 7.36 -19.04
C LEU A 53 -2.89 6.56 -20.00
N HIS A 54 -2.57 6.64 -21.28
CA HIS A 54 -3.23 5.85 -22.31
C HIS A 54 -2.62 4.45 -22.37
N LEU A 55 -3.47 3.45 -22.14
CA LEU A 55 -3.16 2.04 -22.29
C LEU A 55 -3.94 1.54 -23.50
N ASN A 56 -3.24 1.09 -24.54
CA ASN A 56 -3.91 0.49 -25.70
C ASN A 56 -4.46 -0.89 -25.31
N ASP A 57 -5.68 -1.22 -25.77
CA ASP A 57 -6.30 -2.54 -25.55
C ASP A 57 -5.47 -3.69 -26.13
N ALA A 58 -4.70 -3.42 -27.19
CA ALA A 58 -3.74 -4.38 -27.77
C ALA A 58 -2.45 -4.53 -26.94
N GLN A 59 -2.28 -3.73 -25.89
CA GLN A 59 -1.13 -3.77 -24.96
C GLN A 59 0.24 -3.52 -25.61
N ASP A 60 0.26 -2.94 -26.81
CA ASP A 60 1.50 -2.75 -27.57
C ASP A 60 2.22 -1.43 -27.27
N TYR A 61 1.53 -0.45 -26.69
CA TYR A 61 2.16 0.80 -26.27
C TYR A 61 1.46 1.44 -25.06
N VAL A 62 2.26 2.18 -24.30
CA VAL A 62 1.82 3.02 -23.18
C VAL A 62 2.31 4.43 -23.44
N ARG A 63 1.43 5.44 -23.33
CA ARG A 63 1.82 6.85 -23.49
C ARG A 63 1.17 7.72 -22.43
N LEU A 64 1.89 8.76 -22.03
CA LEU A 64 1.34 9.84 -21.21
C LEU A 64 0.66 10.86 -22.11
N GLU A 65 -0.60 11.18 -21.86
CA GLU A 65 -1.37 12.19 -22.59
C GLU A 65 -1.09 13.61 -22.03
N PRO A 66 -1.51 14.67 -22.74
CA PRO A 66 -1.39 16.03 -22.22
C PRO A 66 -2.07 16.22 -20.85
N PRO A 67 -1.55 17.12 -19.99
CA PRO A 67 -2.15 17.40 -18.69
C PRO A 67 -3.61 17.84 -18.78
N LEU A 68 -4.42 17.39 -17.81
CA LEU A 68 -5.78 17.86 -17.63
C LEU A 68 -5.80 19.35 -17.28
N THR A 69 -6.76 20.08 -17.86
CA THR A 69 -7.06 21.46 -17.43
C THR A 69 -7.79 21.45 -16.10
N LEU A 70 -7.10 21.83 -15.03
CA LEU A 70 -7.65 21.86 -13.67
C LEU A 70 -8.49 23.12 -13.44
N ARG A 71 -9.73 22.94 -12.98
CA ARG A 71 -10.62 24.03 -12.57
C ARG A 71 -10.50 24.28 -11.07
N ASN A 72 -10.62 25.55 -10.67
CA ASN A 72 -10.53 26.02 -9.27
C ASN A 72 -9.20 25.77 -8.54
N HIS A 73 -8.14 25.32 -9.23
CA HIS A 73 -6.85 25.03 -8.57
C HIS A 73 -6.27 26.27 -7.85
N ASN A 74 -6.33 27.46 -8.47
CA ASN A 74 -5.84 28.71 -7.88
C ASN A 74 -6.59 29.13 -6.60
N ALA A 75 -7.90 28.83 -6.52
CA ALA A 75 -8.70 29.15 -5.34
C ALA A 75 -8.48 28.14 -4.19
N SER A 76 -8.02 26.93 -4.53
CA SER A 76 -7.93 25.81 -3.60
C SER A 76 -6.59 25.66 -2.87
N LYS A 77 -5.59 26.54 -3.10
CA LYS A 77 -4.20 26.37 -2.63
C LYS A 77 -3.54 25.05 -3.06
N PHE A 78 -4.18 24.27 -3.93
CA PHE A 78 -3.68 23.01 -4.44
C PHE A 78 -2.43 23.23 -5.28
N ASN A 79 -1.35 22.58 -4.90
CA ASN A 79 -0.08 22.58 -5.61
C ASN A 79 0.33 21.14 -5.93
N ILE A 80 0.39 20.84 -7.22
CA ILE A 80 0.71 19.49 -7.69
C ILE A 80 2.06 18.97 -7.18
N ARG A 81 3.03 19.86 -6.91
CA ARG A 81 4.36 19.47 -6.40
C ARG A 81 4.32 18.92 -4.97
N ASN A 82 3.27 19.24 -4.23
CA ASN A 82 3.06 18.81 -2.86
C ASN A 82 2.17 17.56 -2.76
N VAL A 83 1.74 16.98 -3.90
CA VAL A 83 0.99 15.73 -3.89
C VAL A 83 1.93 14.57 -3.53
N HIS A 84 1.51 13.77 -2.54
CA HIS A 84 2.26 12.61 -2.05
C HIS A 84 1.65 11.26 -2.46
N ASP A 85 0.36 11.25 -2.76
CA ASP A 85 -0.42 10.06 -3.13
C ASP A 85 -1.75 10.46 -3.75
N ALA A 86 -2.37 9.52 -4.46
CA ALA A 86 -3.69 9.67 -5.04
C ALA A 86 -4.43 8.33 -5.01
N ALA A 87 -5.75 8.37 -4.80
CA ALA A 87 -6.59 7.19 -4.91
C ALA A 87 -7.99 7.61 -5.39
N TYR A 88 -8.64 6.75 -6.18
CA TYR A 88 -10.04 6.98 -6.55
C TYR A 88 -10.95 6.37 -5.49
N ASP A 89 -11.85 7.17 -4.95
CA ASP A 89 -12.88 6.70 -4.04
C ASP A 89 -14.20 6.49 -4.78
N HIS A 90 -14.64 5.24 -4.85
CA HIS A 90 -15.90 4.88 -5.48
C HIS A 90 -17.13 5.46 -4.77
N HIS A 91 -17.01 5.80 -3.48
CA HIS A 91 -18.14 6.34 -2.72
C HIS A 91 -18.43 7.79 -3.10
N SER A 92 -17.43 8.67 -3.01
CA SER A 92 -17.55 10.09 -3.40
C SER A 92 -17.52 10.31 -4.92
N GLY A 93 -16.94 9.40 -5.68
CA GLY A 93 -16.65 9.61 -7.10
C GLY A 93 -15.49 10.59 -7.34
N LEU A 94 -14.67 10.87 -6.32
CA LEU A 94 -13.54 11.78 -6.40
C LEU A 94 -12.22 11.01 -6.54
N VAL A 95 -11.27 11.60 -7.26
CA VAL A 95 -9.85 11.26 -7.07
C VAL A 95 -9.33 12.07 -5.91
N LEU A 96 -9.03 11.41 -4.80
CA LEU A 96 -8.48 12.00 -3.60
C LEU A 96 -6.96 12.13 -3.72
N PHE A 97 -6.40 13.21 -3.21
CA PHE A 97 -4.95 13.48 -3.13
C PHE A 97 -4.57 13.82 -1.70
N THR A 98 -3.47 13.24 -1.23
CA THR A 98 -2.77 13.76 -0.04
C THR A 98 -1.84 14.88 -0.47
N HIS A 99 -1.97 16.05 0.15
CA HIS A 99 -1.24 17.26 -0.18
C HIS A 99 -0.78 17.97 1.10
N GLY A 100 0.44 17.70 1.56
CA GLY A 100 0.95 18.26 2.81
C GLY A 100 0.04 17.94 4.01
N SER A 101 -0.58 18.98 4.59
CA SER A 101 -1.52 18.88 5.72
C SER A 101 -2.99 18.77 5.34
N ALA A 102 -3.32 18.56 4.06
CA ALA A 102 -4.70 18.54 3.58
C ALA A 102 -4.96 17.41 2.57
N ILE A 103 -6.25 17.10 2.41
CA ILE A 103 -6.77 16.18 1.40
C ILE A 103 -7.58 16.97 0.39
N PHE A 104 -7.32 16.75 -0.90
CA PHE A 104 -8.06 17.35 -2.00
C PHE A 104 -8.79 16.28 -2.80
N GLY A 105 -9.92 16.65 -3.40
CA GLY A 105 -10.66 15.83 -4.36
C GLY A 105 -10.68 16.48 -5.74
N LEU A 106 -10.51 15.67 -6.79
CA LEU A 106 -10.75 16.03 -8.19
C LEU A 106 -11.98 15.29 -8.71
N ASP A 107 -12.97 16.03 -9.16
CA ASP A 107 -14.20 15.48 -9.73
C ASP A 107 -14.07 15.13 -11.23
N CYS A 108 -15.16 14.64 -11.81
CA CYS A 108 -15.25 14.27 -13.23
C CYS A 108 -15.14 15.48 -14.18
N ALA A 109 -15.39 16.70 -13.70
CA ALA A 109 -15.23 17.95 -14.44
C ALA A 109 -13.84 18.58 -14.24
N ASN A 110 -12.92 17.85 -13.62
CA ASN A 110 -11.57 18.27 -13.26
C ASN A 110 -11.53 19.51 -12.33
N ARG A 111 -12.57 19.71 -11.51
CA ARG A 111 -12.58 20.70 -10.45
C ARG A 111 -11.89 20.13 -9.21
N VAL A 112 -10.95 20.90 -8.67
CA VAL A 112 -10.26 20.57 -7.43
C VAL A 112 -10.94 21.27 -6.25
N THR A 113 -11.17 20.54 -5.17
CA THR A 113 -11.73 21.07 -3.91
C THR A 113 -11.03 20.44 -2.72
N GLN A 114 -10.82 21.22 -1.66
CA GLN A 114 -10.36 20.68 -0.38
C GLN A 114 -11.46 19.83 0.25
N VAL A 115 -11.09 18.65 0.73
CA VAL A 115 -11.99 17.62 1.28
C VAL A 115 -11.82 17.52 2.80
N ALA A 116 -10.58 17.61 3.28
CA ALA A 116 -10.24 17.57 4.70
C ALA A 116 -8.91 18.27 4.97
N GLY A 117 -8.66 18.60 6.23
CA GLY A 117 -7.42 19.24 6.66
C GLY A 117 -7.54 20.75 6.72
N ASP A 118 -6.89 21.40 7.66
CA ASP A 118 -6.63 22.83 7.62
C ASP A 118 -5.19 23.15 7.14
N ASP A 119 -4.98 24.41 6.77
CA ASP A 119 -3.67 24.87 6.31
C ASP A 119 -2.78 25.37 7.45
N GLU A 120 -3.28 25.37 8.69
CA GLU A 120 -2.53 25.88 9.84
C GLU A 120 -1.40 24.92 10.23
N GLY A 121 -1.49 23.65 9.81
CA GLY A 121 -0.53 22.62 10.16
C GLY A 121 -0.42 22.43 11.68
N GLY A 122 0.48 21.56 12.10
CA GLY A 122 0.76 21.37 13.53
C GLY A 122 0.31 20.02 14.07
N LEU A 123 -0.21 20.01 15.30
CA LEU A 123 -0.57 18.78 16.01
C LEU A 123 -1.80 18.11 15.37
N ILE A 124 -1.77 16.78 15.40
CA ILE A 124 -2.87 15.91 15.01
C ILE A 124 -4.15 16.32 15.75
N PHE A 125 -5.25 16.51 15.01
CA PHE A 125 -6.57 16.82 15.58
C PHE A 125 -7.67 16.03 14.87
N ASP A 126 -8.47 15.31 15.64
CA ASP A 126 -9.68 14.59 15.18
C ASP A 126 -10.89 15.53 15.22
N GLY A 127 -11.85 15.35 14.32
CA GLY A 127 -13.05 16.18 14.30
C GLY A 127 -13.70 16.29 12.92
N PRO A 128 -14.55 17.31 12.71
CA PRO A 128 -15.07 17.65 11.38
C PRO A 128 -13.93 17.77 10.38
N ALA A 129 -14.10 17.27 9.16
CA ALA A 129 -13.01 17.18 8.20
C ALA A 129 -12.39 18.55 7.84
N ALA A 130 -13.18 19.61 7.84
CA ALA A 130 -12.70 20.98 7.61
C ALA A 130 -11.83 21.52 8.75
N GLU A 131 -11.98 20.98 9.96
CA GLU A 131 -11.23 21.38 11.17
C GLU A 131 -10.14 20.38 11.54
N ALA A 132 -10.21 19.16 10.99
CA ALA A 132 -9.21 18.12 11.22
C ALA A 132 -7.82 18.59 10.80
N ARG A 133 -6.79 18.21 11.54
CA ARG A 133 -5.41 18.59 11.27
C ARG A 133 -4.57 17.38 10.94
N PHE A 134 -3.79 17.49 9.86
CA PHE A 134 -2.81 16.50 9.46
C PHE A 134 -1.40 17.09 9.61
N VAL A 135 -0.45 16.28 10.08
CA VAL A 135 0.96 16.69 10.17
C VAL A 135 1.63 16.61 8.81
N GLY A 136 1.26 15.61 8.03
CA GLY A 136 1.83 15.29 6.73
C GLY A 136 1.17 14.04 6.16
N ALA A 137 -0.03 14.21 5.61
CA ALA A 137 -0.78 13.12 5.00
C ALA A 137 -0.01 12.59 3.78
N GLN A 138 0.11 11.27 3.66
CA GLN A 138 1.09 10.66 2.75
C GLN A 138 0.60 9.47 1.94
N ARG A 139 -0.42 8.73 2.40
CA ARG A 139 -1.01 7.61 1.66
C ARG A 139 -2.52 7.62 1.79
N LEU A 140 -3.20 7.08 0.78
CA LEU A 140 -4.65 6.87 0.76
C LEU A 140 -4.99 5.42 0.45
N ALA A 141 -6.04 4.91 1.11
CA ALA A 141 -6.66 3.64 0.79
C ALA A 141 -8.18 3.76 1.02
N PRO A 142 -8.94 4.18 0.00
CA PRO A 142 -10.40 4.25 0.09
C PRO A 142 -11.01 2.84 0.07
N ASP A 143 -12.01 2.62 0.92
CA ASP A 143 -12.75 1.35 1.00
C ASP A 143 -13.88 1.24 -0.04
N GLY A 144 -14.21 2.36 -0.69
CA GLY A 144 -15.31 2.49 -1.66
C GLY A 144 -16.71 2.44 -1.03
N ARG A 145 -16.81 2.58 0.29
CA ARG A 145 -18.03 2.52 1.12
C ARG A 145 -18.17 3.75 2.04
N GLY A 146 -17.32 4.76 1.86
CA GLY A 146 -17.37 6.01 2.61
C GLY A 146 -16.31 6.12 3.70
N VAL A 147 -15.33 5.22 3.75
CA VAL A 147 -14.16 5.36 4.61
C VAL A 147 -12.89 5.43 3.76
N THR A 148 -12.15 6.52 3.90
CA THR A 148 -10.80 6.63 3.35
C THR A 148 -9.78 6.54 4.46
N TYR A 149 -8.97 5.48 4.44
CA TYR A 149 -7.84 5.34 5.33
C TYR A 149 -6.69 6.23 4.85
N ILE A 150 -6.06 6.94 5.78
CA ILE A 150 -5.01 7.91 5.52
C ILE A 150 -3.81 7.57 6.39
N ARG A 151 -2.64 7.42 5.78
CA ARG A 151 -1.37 7.43 6.53
C ARG A 151 -0.97 8.87 6.75
N ASP A 152 -0.88 9.28 8.01
CA ASP A 152 -0.39 10.59 8.39
C ASP A 152 0.92 10.46 9.19
N ARG A 153 1.72 11.53 9.19
CA ARG A 153 2.91 11.61 10.02
C ARG A 153 2.51 11.78 11.48
N ASP A 154 3.22 11.11 12.38
CA ASP A 154 3.04 11.32 13.81
C ASP A 154 3.77 12.60 14.25
N SER A 155 3.10 13.50 14.97
CA SER A 155 3.71 14.68 15.56
C SER A 155 4.74 14.35 16.65
N GLY A 156 4.56 13.23 17.36
CA GLY A 156 5.42 12.81 18.47
C GLY A 156 6.70 12.08 18.05
N SER A 157 6.81 11.67 16.77
CA SER A 157 7.91 10.83 16.32
C SER A 157 8.40 11.23 14.93
N ARG A 158 9.71 11.50 14.80
CA ARG A 158 10.32 11.88 13.51
C ARG A 158 10.07 10.85 12.41
N ASN A 159 9.97 9.58 12.79
CA ASN A 159 9.79 8.43 11.90
C ASN A 159 8.46 7.71 12.16
N GLY A 160 7.60 8.28 13.01
CA GLY A 160 6.30 7.70 13.33
C GLY A 160 5.28 8.07 12.27
N PHE A 161 4.39 7.12 12.04
CA PHE A 161 3.17 7.33 11.26
C PHE A 161 2.00 6.95 12.16
N CYS A 162 0.86 7.56 11.92
CA CYS A 162 -0.41 7.12 12.48
C CYS A 162 -1.37 6.75 11.33
N LEU A 163 -2.35 5.93 11.66
CA LEU A 163 -3.46 5.64 10.76
C LEU A 163 -4.62 6.55 11.13
N ARG A 164 -5.24 7.15 10.12
CA ARG A 164 -6.40 8.04 10.24
C ARG A 164 -7.50 7.50 9.33
N ALA A 165 -8.75 7.78 9.66
CA ALA A 165 -9.90 7.45 8.82
C ALA A 165 -10.73 8.70 8.57
N LEU A 166 -10.93 9.03 7.30
CA LEU A 166 -11.89 10.02 6.83
C LEU A 166 -13.21 9.31 6.54
N TYR A 167 -14.23 9.59 7.35
CA TYR A 167 -15.59 9.15 7.12
C TYR A 167 -16.34 10.16 6.28
N GLU A 168 -17.09 9.65 5.31
CA GLU A 168 -18.01 10.44 4.51
C GLU A 168 -19.45 9.98 4.80
N ALA A 169 -20.26 10.87 5.36
CA ALA A 169 -21.69 10.62 5.46
C ALA A 169 -22.33 10.83 4.08
N THR A 170 -23.01 9.81 3.58
CA THR A 170 -23.83 9.93 2.37
C THR A 170 -25.04 10.80 2.70
N LEU A 171 -25.02 12.08 2.32
CA LEU A 171 -26.23 12.89 2.43
C LEU A 171 -27.27 12.37 1.42
N PRO A 172 -28.52 12.14 1.83
CA PRO A 172 -29.56 11.70 0.92
C PRO A 172 -29.87 12.83 -0.08
N HIS A 173 -29.41 12.62 -1.31
CA HIS A 173 -29.88 13.25 -2.55
C HIS A 173 -29.63 14.75 -2.71
N GLY A 174 -28.59 15.05 -3.48
CA GLY A 174 -28.73 16.03 -4.57
C GLY A 174 -28.40 17.49 -4.24
N SER A 175 -27.12 17.82 -4.12
CA SER A 175 -26.55 19.05 -4.71
C SER A 175 -25.09 19.22 -4.30
N GLY A 176 -24.15 18.46 -4.89
CA GLY A 176 -22.71 18.80 -4.95
C GLY A 176 -22.06 19.44 -3.72
N GLY A 177 -22.52 19.08 -2.53
CA GLY A 177 -22.26 19.77 -1.28
C GLY A 177 -21.48 18.83 -0.39
N SER A 178 -20.44 19.37 0.24
CA SER A 178 -19.64 18.71 1.25
C SER A 178 -20.56 17.94 2.20
N GLY A 179 -20.63 16.62 2.05
CA GLY A 179 -21.24 15.78 3.08
C GLY A 179 -20.56 16.09 4.40
N ASP A 180 -21.27 15.87 5.51
CA ASP A 180 -20.61 15.90 6.82
C ASP A 180 -19.53 14.83 6.80
N ARG A 181 -18.29 15.29 6.88
CA ARG A 181 -17.11 14.46 6.89
C ARG A 181 -16.43 14.61 8.24
N ALA A 182 -15.87 13.54 8.74
CA ALA A 182 -15.10 13.55 9.97
C ALA A 182 -13.82 12.75 9.81
N VAL A 183 -12.75 13.22 10.43
CA VAL A 183 -11.48 12.50 10.49
C VAL A 183 -11.27 12.04 11.92
N VAL A 184 -10.94 10.77 12.08
CA VAL A 184 -10.56 10.21 13.39
C VAL A 184 -9.23 9.47 13.29
N THR A 185 -8.54 9.37 14.41
CA THR A 185 -7.35 8.54 14.54
C THR A 185 -7.76 7.08 14.76
N VAL A 186 -7.13 6.18 14.02
CA VAL A 186 -7.34 4.73 14.12
C VAL A 186 -6.19 4.13 14.91
N HIS A 187 -6.50 3.57 16.07
CA HIS A 187 -5.52 2.85 16.88
C HIS A 187 -5.27 1.47 16.30
N ILE A 188 -4.10 1.30 15.70
CA ILE A 188 -3.55 0.00 15.33
C ILE A 188 -2.59 -0.41 16.45
N GLY A 189 -2.81 -1.57 17.07
CA GLY A 189 -1.98 -2.02 18.19
C GLY A 189 -0.50 -2.05 17.79
N GLY A 190 0.33 -1.19 18.38
CA GLY A 190 1.76 -1.09 18.08
C GLY A 190 2.29 0.35 18.10
N ASN A 191 3.62 0.48 18.20
CA ASN A 191 4.31 1.78 18.24
C ASN A 191 4.71 2.31 16.84
N VAL A 192 4.39 1.57 15.77
CA VAL A 192 4.82 1.90 14.41
C VAL A 192 3.61 1.89 13.49
N GLY A 193 3.36 3.05 12.88
CA GLY A 193 2.30 3.20 11.88
C GLY A 193 2.56 2.44 10.58
N PRO A 194 1.54 2.41 9.68
CA PRO A 194 1.65 1.70 8.43
C PRO A 194 2.67 2.38 7.51
N HIS A 195 3.62 1.63 6.95
CA HIS A 195 4.56 2.13 5.95
C HIS A 195 4.03 1.96 4.52
N ALA A 196 3.41 0.83 4.19
CA ALA A 196 2.69 0.63 2.94
C ALA A 196 1.25 0.26 3.28
N MET A 197 0.29 0.66 2.46
CA MET A 197 -1.10 0.26 2.66
C MET A 197 -1.89 0.24 1.36
N THR A 198 -2.91 -0.61 1.30
CA THR A 198 -3.88 -0.73 0.21
C THR A 198 -5.17 -1.30 0.77
N TYR A 199 -6.32 -1.02 0.14
CA TYR A 199 -7.58 -1.64 0.54
C TYR A 199 -7.89 -2.83 -0.36
N ASP A 200 -8.03 -4.01 0.24
CA ASP A 200 -8.45 -5.21 -0.48
C ASP A 200 -9.97 -5.30 -0.48
N ARG A 201 -10.59 -5.01 -1.62
CA ARG A 201 -12.04 -5.04 -1.79
C ARG A 201 -12.65 -6.44 -1.61
N ARG A 202 -11.90 -7.50 -1.90
CA ARG A 202 -12.35 -8.87 -1.76
C ARG A 202 -12.37 -9.29 -0.29
N ARG A 203 -11.30 -9.00 0.45
CA ARG A 203 -11.22 -9.21 1.90
C ARG A 203 -12.03 -8.20 2.71
N ARG A 204 -12.35 -7.05 2.11
CA ARG A 204 -13.02 -5.90 2.72
C ARG A 204 -12.24 -5.34 3.91
N SER A 205 -10.93 -5.32 3.79
CA SER A 205 -10.02 -4.92 4.85
C SER A 205 -8.90 -4.04 4.31
N LEU A 206 -8.39 -3.17 5.19
CA LEU A 206 -7.16 -2.44 4.93
C LEU A 206 -6.00 -3.40 5.17
N LEU A 207 -5.18 -3.60 4.14
CA LEU A 207 -3.91 -4.30 4.26
C LEU A 207 -2.80 -3.27 4.41
N PHE A 208 -1.91 -3.48 5.35
CA PHE A 208 -0.79 -2.57 5.59
C PHE A 208 0.45 -3.29 6.06
N ALA A 209 1.62 -2.71 5.82
CA ALA A 209 2.88 -3.24 6.30
C ALA A 209 3.47 -2.35 7.40
N THR A 210 3.89 -2.95 8.50
CA THR A 210 4.67 -2.32 9.58
C THR A 210 6.12 -2.77 9.44
N ARG A 211 7.07 -1.83 9.62
CA ARG A 211 8.52 -2.09 9.62
C ARG A 211 9.08 -2.85 8.39
N GLY A 212 8.28 -3.03 7.33
CA GLY A 212 8.61 -3.75 6.11
C GLY A 212 8.66 -5.28 6.24
N ARG A 213 8.29 -5.91 7.36
CA ARG A 213 8.53 -7.37 7.54
C ARG A 213 7.28 -8.22 7.66
N ALA A 214 6.16 -7.59 7.99
CA ALA A 214 4.86 -8.22 8.00
C ALA A 214 3.85 -7.40 7.18
N VAL A 215 2.88 -8.10 6.63
CA VAL A 215 1.63 -7.51 6.13
C VAL A 215 0.55 -7.88 7.14
N HIS A 216 -0.12 -6.86 7.64
CA HIS A 216 -1.24 -6.95 8.55
C HIS A 216 -2.54 -6.65 7.84
N GLU A 217 -3.60 -7.23 8.37
CA GLU A 217 -4.97 -6.96 8.03
C GLU A 217 -5.62 -6.16 9.18
N LEU A 218 -6.26 -5.04 8.85
CA LEU A 218 -7.12 -4.31 9.77
C LEU A 218 -8.53 -4.90 9.71
N LEU A 219 -8.90 -5.63 10.77
CA LEU A 219 -10.23 -6.17 10.95
C LEU A 219 -11.19 -5.09 11.46
N SER A 220 -12.46 -5.46 11.58
CA SER A 220 -13.46 -4.61 12.23
C SER A 220 -13.03 -4.25 13.66
N TYR A 221 -13.44 -3.07 14.13
CA TYR A 221 -13.13 -2.55 15.48
C TYR A 221 -11.66 -2.20 15.73
N GLY A 222 -10.83 -2.09 14.68
CA GLY A 222 -9.43 -1.67 14.82
C GLY A 222 -8.49 -2.80 15.27
N ILE A 223 -8.95 -4.04 15.29
CA ILE A 223 -8.12 -5.21 15.59
C ILE A 223 -7.18 -5.47 14.41
N THR A 224 -5.89 -5.63 14.69
CA THR A 224 -4.88 -5.95 13.69
C THR A 224 -4.51 -7.42 13.75
N GLN A 225 -4.44 -8.07 12.60
CA GLN A 225 -4.03 -9.47 12.46
C GLN A 225 -2.84 -9.56 11.51
N GLU A 226 -1.81 -10.33 11.86
CA GLU A 226 -0.72 -10.65 10.94
C GLU A 226 -1.21 -11.62 9.85
N LEU A 227 -1.08 -11.21 8.58
CA LEU A 227 -1.53 -11.98 7.42
C LEU A 227 -0.38 -12.70 6.73
N LEU A 228 0.79 -12.06 6.64
CA LEU A 228 1.98 -12.60 5.98
C LEU A 228 3.27 -12.04 6.59
N GLY A 229 4.31 -12.87 6.70
CA GLY A 229 5.58 -12.48 7.30
C GLY A 229 5.50 -12.46 8.83
N THR A 230 6.47 -11.84 9.49
CA THR A 230 6.44 -11.63 10.95
C THR A 230 7.18 -10.35 11.32
N ASP A 231 6.60 -9.59 12.26
CA ASP A 231 7.23 -8.39 12.83
C ASP A 231 8.34 -8.72 13.83
N GLU A 232 8.41 -9.97 14.29
CA GLU A 232 9.48 -10.42 15.17
C GLU A 232 10.81 -10.33 14.41
N PRO A 233 11.84 -9.64 14.95
CA PRO A 233 13.16 -9.71 14.34
C PRO A 233 13.55 -11.19 14.28
N PRO A 234 14.04 -11.68 13.12
CA PRO A 234 14.38 -13.09 12.97
C PRO A 234 15.24 -13.46 14.15
N ALA A 235 14.73 -14.34 15.03
CA ALA A 235 15.31 -14.63 16.33
C ALA A 235 16.80 -14.83 16.12
N ALA A 236 17.60 -13.82 16.49
CA ALA A 236 18.91 -13.56 15.89
C ALA A 236 19.63 -14.88 15.76
N ALA A 237 19.64 -15.47 14.54
CA ALA A 237 19.86 -16.90 14.33
C ALA A 237 20.92 -17.32 15.31
N ALA A 238 20.49 -18.04 16.36
CA ALA A 238 21.25 -18.19 17.60
C ALA A 238 22.70 -18.38 17.20
N ARG A 239 23.59 -17.50 17.68
CA ARG A 239 25.01 -17.38 17.27
C ARG A 239 25.76 -18.71 17.44
N THR A 240 25.44 -19.69 16.61
CA THR A 240 26.01 -21.05 16.57
C THR A 240 27.42 -21.02 15.99
N GLY A 241 27.93 -19.83 15.64
CA GLY A 241 29.35 -19.59 15.35
C GLY A 241 30.13 -18.81 16.42
N ALA A 242 29.50 -18.23 17.45
CA ALA A 242 30.22 -17.42 18.46
C ALA A 242 30.51 -18.17 19.77
N ALA A 243 29.79 -19.27 20.05
CA ALA A 243 30.06 -20.11 21.22
C ALA A 243 31.21 -21.13 21.00
N ALA A 244 31.67 -21.34 19.76
CA ALA A 244 32.85 -22.17 19.48
C ALA A 244 34.20 -21.46 19.75
N ALA A 245 34.19 -20.16 20.05
CA ALA A 245 35.40 -19.39 20.40
C ALA A 245 35.49 -19.04 21.90
N ALA A 246 34.53 -19.47 22.72
CA ALA A 246 34.54 -19.27 24.18
C ALA A 246 34.65 -20.58 24.99
N ALA A 247 34.77 -21.74 24.34
CA ALA A 247 35.02 -23.03 24.97
C ALA A 247 36.52 -23.41 24.94
N SER A 248 37.37 -22.49 25.39
CA SER A 248 38.77 -22.76 25.76
C SER A 248 39.17 -21.82 26.90
N ALA A 249 38.52 -21.97 28.06
CA ALA A 249 39.07 -21.50 29.32
C ALA A 249 38.45 -22.29 30.49
N SER A 250 39.33 -22.97 31.20
CA SER A 250 39.21 -23.46 32.59
C SER A 250 38.06 -24.41 32.96
N SER A 251 38.43 -25.69 32.95
CA SER A 251 37.99 -26.71 33.89
C SER A 251 38.33 -26.33 35.35
N SER A 252 37.36 -26.47 36.25
CA SER A 252 37.56 -27.01 37.61
C SER A 252 36.26 -27.71 38.06
N PRO A 253 36.37 -28.87 38.72
CA PRO A 253 35.26 -29.79 38.91
C PRO A 253 34.54 -29.55 40.25
N SER A 254 33.24 -29.83 40.29
CA SER A 254 32.56 -30.19 41.53
C SER A 254 31.53 -31.28 41.21
N ASP A 255 31.84 -32.47 41.73
CA ASP A 255 30.94 -33.59 41.95
C ASP A 255 29.61 -33.14 42.54
N TYR A 256 28.51 -33.60 41.93
CA TYR A 256 27.36 -34.19 42.64
C TYR A 256 26.60 -35.04 41.62
N SER A 257 26.71 -36.36 41.76
CA SER A 257 25.77 -37.35 41.27
C SER A 257 24.47 -37.27 42.07
N ASP A 258 23.32 -37.36 41.41
CA ASP A 258 22.43 -38.50 41.63
C ASP A 258 21.33 -38.61 40.58
N ASP A 259 21.12 -39.87 40.23
CA ASP A 259 20.16 -40.45 39.31
C ASP A 259 18.70 -40.13 39.67
N GLU A 260 17.85 -40.00 38.65
CA GLU A 260 16.46 -40.48 38.67
C GLU A 260 15.99 -40.57 37.19
N ALA A 261 15.97 -41.79 36.67
CA ALA A 261 15.55 -42.12 35.32
C ALA A 261 14.02 -42.09 35.21
N TYR A 262 13.47 -41.02 34.63
CA TYR A 262 12.07 -40.98 34.19
C TYR A 262 11.96 -41.37 32.71
N ASP A 263 11.58 -42.63 32.48
CA ASP A 263 11.08 -43.15 31.21
C ASP A 263 9.75 -42.46 30.87
N SER A 264 9.82 -41.43 30.04
CA SER A 264 8.65 -40.66 29.58
C SER A 264 8.22 -41.15 28.20
N GLY A 265 6.98 -41.62 28.17
CA GLY A 265 6.29 -42.23 27.04
C GLY A 265 6.61 -41.64 25.67
N ARG A 266 6.90 -42.56 24.75
CA ARG A 266 7.09 -42.37 23.31
C ARG A 266 6.02 -41.41 22.75
N PRO A 267 6.40 -40.24 22.22
CA PRO A 267 5.44 -39.28 21.67
C PRO A 267 4.76 -39.87 20.43
N THR A 268 3.44 -39.87 20.43
CA THR A 268 2.61 -40.06 19.23
C THR A 268 3.07 -39.10 18.14
N PRO A 269 3.22 -39.54 16.87
CA PRO A 269 3.61 -38.65 15.78
C PRO A 269 2.56 -37.55 15.67
N ALA A 270 2.97 -36.33 16.01
CA ALA A 270 2.16 -35.13 15.86
C ALA A 270 1.68 -35.06 14.41
N ALA A 271 0.38 -34.81 14.22
CA ALA A 271 -0.19 -34.55 12.92
C ALA A 271 0.69 -33.53 12.20
N THR A 272 1.12 -33.86 10.99
CA THR A 272 1.95 -32.98 10.16
C THR A 272 1.23 -31.62 10.09
N PRO A 273 1.79 -30.55 10.67
CA PRO A 273 1.14 -29.26 10.62
C PRO A 273 0.93 -28.90 9.14
N PRO A 274 -0.20 -28.26 8.80
CA PRO A 274 -0.44 -27.83 7.43
C PRO A 274 0.79 -27.06 6.92
N PRO A 275 1.19 -27.25 5.65
CA PRO A 275 2.39 -26.65 5.10
C PRO A 275 2.45 -25.17 5.46
N ASP A 276 3.55 -24.82 6.11
CA ASP A 276 3.71 -23.58 6.85
C ASP A 276 3.57 -22.40 5.88
N ARG A 277 2.41 -21.72 5.93
CA ARG A 277 2.10 -20.53 5.11
C ARG A 277 3.09 -19.38 5.38
N LEU A 278 3.97 -19.54 6.37
CA LEU A 278 4.97 -18.60 6.86
C LEU A 278 6.37 -18.76 6.23
N ALA A 279 6.59 -19.72 5.33
CA ALA A 279 7.96 -20.13 4.95
C ALA A 279 8.75 -19.14 4.07
N SER A 280 8.13 -18.09 3.51
CA SER A 280 8.87 -17.07 2.74
C SER A 280 8.91 -15.74 3.52
N PRO A 281 10.00 -15.45 4.25
CA PRO A 281 10.10 -14.21 4.99
C PRO A 281 10.07 -13.02 4.01
N LEU A 282 9.22 -12.04 4.34
CA LEU A 282 9.27 -10.73 3.71
C LEU A 282 10.50 -10.00 4.23
N THR A 283 11.24 -9.35 3.34
CA THR A 283 12.49 -8.68 3.71
C THR A 283 12.27 -7.22 4.06
N ASN A 284 11.55 -6.51 3.19
CA ASN A 284 11.22 -5.09 3.33
C ASN A 284 10.10 -4.73 2.33
N VAL A 285 8.84 -4.81 2.77
CA VAL A 285 7.66 -4.40 2.01
C VAL A 285 7.69 -2.89 1.78
N GLN A 286 7.93 -2.49 0.53
CA GLN A 286 8.03 -1.11 0.11
C GLN A 286 6.68 -0.55 -0.37
N ALA A 287 5.88 -1.39 -1.03
CA ALA A 287 4.58 -1.02 -1.59
C ALA A 287 3.62 -2.22 -1.64
N LEU A 288 2.33 -1.93 -1.58
CA LEU A 288 1.22 -2.87 -1.69
C LEU A 288 0.22 -2.34 -2.72
N ALA A 289 -0.35 -3.22 -3.53
CA ALA A 289 -1.48 -2.87 -4.41
C ALA A 289 -2.43 -4.05 -4.55
N ALA A 290 -3.70 -3.85 -4.19
CA ALA A 290 -4.74 -4.86 -4.35
C ALA A 290 -5.45 -4.70 -5.70
N ASP A 291 -5.59 -5.80 -6.43
CA ASP A 291 -6.39 -5.87 -7.65
C ASP A 291 -7.80 -6.32 -7.28
N ALA A 292 -8.77 -5.42 -7.45
CA ALA A 292 -10.16 -5.66 -7.12
C ALA A 292 -10.81 -6.76 -8.00
N ASP A 293 -10.32 -6.96 -9.23
CA ASP A 293 -10.92 -7.90 -10.17
C ASP A 293 -10.43 -9.33 -9.92
N SER A 294 -9.12 -9.52 -9.75
CA SER A 294 -8.55 -10.85 -9.47
C SER A 294 -8.56 -11.23 -7.99
N GLY A 295 -8.56 -10.25 -7.08
CA GLY A 295 -8.33 -10.45 -5.64
C GLY A 295 -6.88 -10.73 -5.27
N ASN A 296 -5.95 -10.57 -6.22
CA ASN A 296 -4.52 -10.63 -5.95
C ASN A 296 -4.06 -9.38 -5.19
N VAL A 297 -3.09 -9.54 -4.30
CA VAL A 297 -2.39 -8.43 -3.65
C VAL A 297 -0.92 -8.51 -4.06
N TYR A 298 -0.47 -7.50 -4.79
CA TYR A 298 0.90 -7.39 -5.24
C TYR A 298 1.75 -6.68 -4.20
N ILE A 299 2.94 -7.22 -3.95
CA ILE A 299 3.84 -6.80 -2.89
C ILE A 299 5.19 -6.51 -3.53
N LEU A 300 5.66 -5.27 -3.37
CA LEU A 300 7.02 -4.90 -3.71
C LEU A 300 7.91 -5.16 -2.48
N ASP A 301 8.66 -6.24 -2.49
CA ASP A 301 9.48 -6.71 -1.36
C ASP A 301 10.97 -6.64 -1.71
N GLY A 302 11.76 -5.93 -0.90
CA GLY A 302 13.21 -5.85 -1.07
C GLY A 302 13.81 -4.61 -0.44
N THR A 303 15.14 -4.56 -0.33
CA THR A 303 15.83 -3.37 0.18
C THR A 303 16.25 -2.46 -0.97
N THR A 304 16.24 -1.15 -0.71
CA THR A 304 16.76 -0.16 -1.65
C THR A 304 18.22 -0.49 -2.01
N GLY A 305 18.50 -0.72 -3.30
CA GLY A 305 19.85 -1.08 -3.78
C GLY A 305 20.16 -2.59 -3.79
N SER A 306 19.23 -3.45 -3.38
CA SER A 306 19.28 -4.90 -3.60
C SER A 306 18.21 -5.37 -4.60
N ARG A 307 18.13 -6.68 -4.82
CA ARG A 307 17.12 -7.31 -5.68
C ARG A 307 15.72 -7.07 -5.09
N THR A 308 15.01 -6.08 -5.62
CA THR A 308 13.60 -5.86 -5.31
C THR A 308 12.78 -6.89 -6.08
N MET A 309 11.98 -7.66 -5.36
CA MET A 309 11.12 -8.72 -5.90
C MET A 309 9.68 -8.24 -5.94
N LEU A 310 8.98 -8.62 -6.99
CA LEU A 310 7.53 -8.50 -7.05
C LEU A 310 6.93 -9.83 -6.61
N ARG A 311 6.17 -9.83 -5.53
CA ARG A 311 5.43 -11.00 -5.05
C ARG A 311 3.94 -10.78 -5.24
N VAL A 312 3.19 -11.87 -5.27
CA VAL A 312 1.73 -11.84 -5.33
C VAL A 312 1.14 -12.76 -4.28
N LEU A 313 0.36 -12.19 -3.37
CA LEU A 313 -0.51 -12.92 -2.46
C LEU A 313 -1.83 -13.18 -3.18
N ARG A 314 -2.08 -14.44 -3.49
CA ARG A 314 -3.27 -14.92 -4.20
C ARG A 314 -4.51 -14.93 -3.29
N PRO A 315 -5.73 -15.00 -3.87
CA PRO A 315 -6.96 -15.12 -3.10
C PRO A 315 -7.05 -16.37 -2.21
N ASP A 316 -6.36 -17.46 -2.57
CA ASP A 316 -6.31 -18.71 -1.79
C ASP A 316 -5.31 -18.66 -0.62
N GLY A 317 -4.56 -17.55 -0.49
CA GLY A 317 -3.55 -17.33 0.53
C GLY A 317 -2.16 -17.84 0.16
N SER A 318 -1.96 -18.37 -1.05
CA SER A 318 -0.62 -18.69 -1.57
C SER A 318 0.15 -17.41 -1.90
N LEU A 319 1.46 -17.45 -1.67
CA LEU A 319 2.39 -16.36 -1.99
C LEU A 319 3.37 -16.84 -3.06
N ASP A 320 3.30 -16.22 -4.24
CA ASP A 320 4.25 -16.47 -5.31
C ASP A 320 5.24 -15.31 -5.44
N THR A 321 6.46 -15.60 -5.88
CA THR A 321 7.38 -14.58 -6.40
C THR A 321 7.24 -14.56 -7.92
N LEU A 322 6.96 -13.39 -8.49
CA LEU A 322 6.86 -13.21 -9.92
C LEU A 322 8.26 -12.99 -10.51
N ASP A 323 8.56 -13.68 -11.62
CA ASP A 323 9.87 -13.63 -12.26
C ASP A 323 10.30 -12.19 -12.56
N GLU A 324 11.56 -11.93 -12.23
CA GLU A 324 12.11 -10.62 -11.90
C GLU A 324 11.95 -9.55 -12.99
N PRO A 325 11.01 -8.61 -12.85
CA PRO A 325 11.27 -7.29 -13.38
C PRO A 325 12.52 -6.75 -12.68
N ARG A 326 13.53 -6.35 -13.47
CA ARG A 326 14.65 -5.56 -12.95
C ARG A 326 14.12 -4.18 -12.60
N ILE A 327 13.45 -4.09 -11.45
CA ILE A 327 13.01 -2.84 -10.87
C ILE A 327 14.30 -2.14 -10.42
N GLY A 328 14.70 -1.12 -11.18
CA GLY A 328 15.98 -0.45 -11.02
C GLY A 328 16.21 0.05 -9.58
N PRO A 329 17.47 0.35 -9.22
CA PRO A 329 17.78 0.87 -7.90
C PRO A 329 16.95 2.14 -7.64
N ALA A 330 16.51 2.36 -6.40
CA ALA A 330 15.74 3.56 -6.07
C ALA A 330 16.61 4.80 -6.29
N GLY A 331 16.53 5.40 -7.46
CA GLY A 331 17.36 6.54 -7.85
C GLY A 331 16.83 7.88 -7.38
N SER A 332 15.96 7.92 -6.36
CA SER A 332 15.43 9.16 -5.81
C SER A 332 15.10 9.01 -4.32
N SER A 333 15.03 10.14 -3.61
CA SER A 333 14.60 10.21 -2.20
C SER A 333 13.15 9.77 -1.96
N ARG A 334 12.42 9.34 -3.00
CA ARG A 334 11.05 8.85 -2.90
C ARG A 334 11.04 7.32 -2.81
N TRP A 335 10.23 6.83 -1.88
CA TRP A 335 9.95 5.40 -1.74
C TRP A 335 9.15 4.91 -2.96
N PRO A 336 9.46 3.72 -3.48
CA PRO A 336 8.76 3.18 -4.63
C PRO A 336 7.29 2.92 -4.31
N ARG A 337 6.49 2.90 -5.38
CA ARG A 337 5.04 2.77 -5.36
C ARG A 337 4.60 1.71 -6.33
N LEU A 338 3.45 1.15 -6.03
CA LEU A 338 2.80 0.12 -6.82
C LEU A 338 1.33 0.48 -6.97
N ALA A 339 0.81 0.35 -8.17
CA ALA A 339 -0.62 0.54 -8.44
C ALA A 339 -1.10 -0.49 -9.48
N VAL A 340 -2.33 -0.94 -9.30
CA VAL A 340 -3.02 -1.78 -10.30
C VAL A 340 -3.66 -0.88 -11.34
N LEU A 341 -3.39 -1.18 -12.59
CA LEU A 341 -3.93 -0.52 -13.77
C LEU A 341 -5.01 -1.41 -14.40
N PRO A 342 -5.84 -0.86 -15.32
CA PRO A 342 -6.79 -1.64 -16.08
C PRO A 342 -6.15 -2.86 -16.75
N TYR A 343 -6.94 -3.92 -16.97
CA TYR A 343 -6.49 -5.16 -17.63
C TYR A 343 -5.44 -5.97 -16.86
N GLY A 344 -5.29 -5.75 -15.55
CA GLY A 344 -4.33 -6.46 -14.71
C GLY A 344 -2.88 -5.99 -14.88
N HIS A 345 -2.68 -4.84 -15.53
CA HIS A 345 -1.38 -4.19 -15.62
C HIS A 345 -0.94 -3.68 -14.24
N LEU A 346 0.37 -3.60 -14.01
CA LEU A 346 0.93 -2.98 -12.81
C LEU A 346 1.81 -1.79 -13.18
N ALA A 347 1.65 -0.69 -12.46
CA ALA A 347 2.56 0.44 -12.51
C ALA A 347 3.49 0.43 -11.29
N VAL A 348 4.79 0.44 -11.55
CA VAL A 348 5.84 0.68 -10.54
C VAL A 348 6.42 2.07 -10.80
N TYR A 349 6.37 2.96 -9.81
CA TYR A 349 6.85 4.34 -9.97
C TYR A 349 7.52 4.86 -8.68
N GLY A 350 8.17 6.02 -8.76
CA GLY A 350 9.07 6.49 -7.71
C GLY A 350 10.43 5.78 -7.69
N VAL A 351 10.68 4.92 -8.68
CA VAL A 351 11.95 4.22 -8.91
C VAL A 351 12.79 5.04 -9.91
N SER A 352 13.79 5.77 -9.41
CA SER A 352 14.65 6.68 -10.18
C SER A 352 13.97 7.96 -10.75
N GLY A 353 14.79 8.92 -11.20
CA GLY A 353 14.37 10.30 -11.44
C GLY A 353 13.38 10.52 -12.58
N HIS A 354 13.19 9.56 -13.50
CA HIS A 354 12.52 9.84 -14.77
C HIS A 354 11.58 8.76 -15.33
N GLU A 355 11.42 7.60 -14.67
CA GLU A 355 10.74 6.45 -15.30
C GLU A 355 9.67 5.83 -14.40
N MET A 356 8.48 5.63 -14.98
CA MET A 356 7.47 4.70 -14.49
C MET A 356 7.58 3.43 -15.32
N MET A 357 7.54 2.28 -14.67
CA MET A 357 7.53 0.98 -15.34
C MET A 357 6.10 0.42 -15.33
N VAL A 358 5.61 0.00 -16.49
CA VAL A 358 4.33 -0.71 -16.63
C VAL A 358 4.61 -2.17 -16.97
N LEU A 359 4.12 -3.08 -16.12
CA LEU A 359 4.22 -4.52 -16.28
C LEU A 359 2.92 -5.05 -16.87
N THR A 360 3.03 -5.84 -17.94
CA THR A 360 1.88 -6.42 -18.66
C THR A 360 1.81 -7.94 -18.46
N PRO A 361 0.67 -8.47 -17.97
CA PRO A 361 0.54 -9.85 -17.50
C PRO A 361 0.64 -10.91 -18.61
#